data_AF-A0A5E9G2G5-F1
#
_entry.id   AF-A0A5E9G2G5-F1
#
_cell.length_a   1.000
_cell.length_b   1.000
_cell.length_c   1.000
_cell.angle_alpha   90.00
_cell.angle_beta   90.00
_cell.angle_gamma   90.00
#
_symmetry.space_group_name_H-M   'P 1'
#
loop_
_entity.id
_entity.type
_entity.pdbx_description
1 polymer ?
#
loop_
_entity_poly.entity_id
_entity_poly.type
_entity_poly.pdbx_seq_one_letter_code
_entity_poly.pdbx_strand_id
1 'polypeptide(L)'
;MGLYAAKGAVLVAARLGLGHAATRLLLHMALESWDDTDNPGNQPPRRYFASRESSAIALGYMAPDNGSESAHHSVKRAIAELVASGAIERVSAGHRGHNAEFNLLVDSTKPGGHRRYETNVIPMLRHGGLGAGEWPP
;
A
#
# COMPACT_ATOMS: atom_id res chain seq x y z
N MET A 1 -10.59 9.69 2.26
CA MET A 1 -9.84 8.48 2.64
C MET A 1 -9.43 7.76 1.38
N GLY A 2 -8.25 7.14 1.36
CA GLY A 2 -7.51 6.79 0.15
C GLY A 2 -7.85 5.42 -0.41
N LEU A 3 -9.04 5.25 -0.96
CA LEU A 3 -9.48 3.99 -1.56
C LEU A 3 -8.69 3.66 -2.84
N TYR A 4 -8.47 4.65 -3.71
CA TYR A 4 -7.76 4.43 -4.97
C TYR A 4 -6.26 4.27 -4.72
N ALA A 5 -5.70 5.07 -3.82
CA ALA A 5 -4.33 4.92 -3.34
C ALA A 5 -4.09 3.51 -2.80
N ALA A 6 -5.04 2.94 -2.02
CA ALA A 6 -4.92 1.59 -1.49
C ALA A 6 -4.94 0.52 -2.60
N LYS A 7 -5.77 0.69 -3.63
CA LYS A 7 -5.75 -0.21 -4.82
C LYS A 7 -4.43 -0.10 -5.57
N GLY A 8 -3.91 1.11 -5.75
CA GLY A 8 -2.59 1.36 -6.34
C GLY A 8 -1.48 0.72 -5.52
N ALA A 9 -1.55 0.79 -4.19
CA ALA A 9 -0.60 0.19 -3.26
C ALA A 9 -0.51 -1.33 -3.40
N VAL A 10 -1.62 -2.05 -3.60
CA VAL A 10 -1.61 -3.51 -3.86
C VAL A 10 -0.78 -3.81 -5.12
N LEU A 11 -1.03 -3.07 -6.20
CA LEU A 11 -0.34 -3.27 -7.47
C LEU A 11 1.15 -2.93 -7.38
N VAL A 12 1.48 -1.81 -6.73
CA VAL A 12 2.86 -1.37 -6.50
C VAL A 12 3.61 -2.40 -5.64
N ALA A 13 3.01 -2.89 -4.56
CA ALA A 13 3.62 -3.89 -3.71
C ALA A 13 3.96 -5.18 -4.46
N ALA A 14 3.02 -5.67 -5.29
CA ALA A 14 3.25 -6.85 -6.11
C ALA A 14 4.35 -6.62 -7.17
N ARG A 15 4.38 -5.44 -7.82
CA ARG A 15 5.40 -5.12 -8.84
C ARG A 15 6.80 -4.97 -8.27
N LEU A 16 6.92 -4.38 -7.09
CA LEU A 16 8.19 -4.14 -6.42
C LEU A 16 8.67 -5.34 -5.59
N GLY A 17 7.87 -6.41 -5.49
CA GLY A 17 8.21 -7.61 -4.72
C GLY A 17 8.37 -7.32 -3.21
N LEU A 18 7.54 -6.42 -2.67
CA LEU A 18 7.66 -6.00 -1.28
C LEU A 18 7.40 -7.16 -0.30
N GLY A 19 8.15 -7.16 0.79
CA GLY A 19 7.92 -8.02 1.94
C GLY A 19 6.56 -7.78 2.59
N HIS A 20 6.11 -8.74 3.39
CA HIS A 20 4.78 -8.71 4.00
C HIS A 20 4.56 -7.47 4.90
N ALA A 21 5.56 -7.12 5.71
CA ALA A 21 5.49 -5.97 6.60
C ALA A 21 5.42 -4.64 5.83
N ALA A 22 6.28 -4.46 4.82
CA ALA A 22 6.27 -3.29 3.95
C ALA A 22 4.94 -3.16 3.19
N THR A 23 4.43 -4.26 2.64
CA THR A 23 3.13 -4.30 1.95
C THR A 23 1.99 -3.87 2.85
N ARG A 24 1.90 -4.42 4.08
CA ARG A 24 0.86 -4.05 5.05
C ARG A 24 0.96 -2.59 5.45
N LEU A 25 2.18 -2.11 5.68
CA LEU A 25 2.40 -0.71 6.03
C LEU A 25 2.01 0.24 4.89
N LEU A 26 2.40 -0.07 3.65
CA LEU A 26 2.03 0.72 2.48
C LEU A 26 0.50 0.79 2.29
N LEU A 27 -0.19 -0.33 2.47
CA LEU A 27 -1.65 -0.38 2.39
C LEU A 27 -2.31 0.48 3.46
N HIS A 28 -1.83 0.38 4.71
CA HIS A 28 -2.32 1.22 5.80
C HIS A 28 -2.07 2.70 5.52
N MET A 29 -0.87 3.08 5.09
CA MET A 29 -0.55 4.46 4.72
C MET A 29 -1.46 4.97 3.61
N ALA A 30 -1.71 4.15 2.59
CA ALA A 30 -2.56 4.51 1.47
C ALA A 30 -4.02 4.71 1.88
N LEU A 31 -4.56 3.86 2.76
CA LEU A 31 -5.91 4.00 3.30
C LEU A 31 -6.10 5.28 4.12
N GLU A 32 -5.08 5.67 4.89
CA GLU A 32 -5.10 6.89 5.71
C GLU A 32 -4.82 8.17 4.90
N SER A 33 -4.19 8.05 3.72
CA SER A 33 -3.97 9.18 2.82
C SER A 33 -5.25 9.63 2.11
N TRP A 34 -5.26 10.83 1.54
CA TRP A 34 -6.37 11.29 0.68
C TRP A 34 -6.12 10.96 -0.78
N ASP A 35 -7.17 10.56 -1.51
CA ASP A 35 -7.08 10.30 -2.95
C ASP A 35 -7.04 11.59 -3.77
N ASP A 36 -7.76 12.61 -3.32
CA ASP A 36 -7.97 13.90 -3.99
C ASP A 36 -7.73 15.10 -3.04
N THR A 37 -7.66 16.29 -3.65
CA THR A 37 -7.44 17.56 -2.95
C THR A 37 -8.69 18.09 -2.26
N ASP A 38 -9.87 17.56 -2.59
CA ASP A 38 -11.15 17.94 -1.98
C ASP A 38 -11.37 17.17 -0.68
N ASN A 39 -10.48 17.40 0.29
CA ASN A 39 -10.58 16.84 1.63
C ASN A 39 -10.73 17.93 2.69
N PRO A 40 -11.38 17.63 3.83
CA PRO A 40 -11.69 18.64 4.86
C PRO A 40 -10.46 19.35 5.44
N GLY A 41 -9.28 18.74 5.31
CA GLY A 41 -8.01 19.28 5.81
C GLY A 41 -7.18 20.02 4.76
N ASN A 42 -7.67 20.16 3.52
CA ASN A 42 -6.91 20.70 2.37
C ASN A 42 -5.51 20.06 2.24
N GLN A 43 -5.40 18.78 2.58
CA GLN A 43 -4.15 18.04 2.59
C GLN A 43 -3.76 17.61 1.18
N PRO A 44 -2.45 17.53 0.86
CA PRO A 44 -2.02 16.99 -0.43
C PRO A 44 -2.46 15.52 -0.57
N PRO A 45 -2.94 15.09 -1.75
CA PRO A 45 -3.26 13.70 -1.99
C PRO A 45 -2.00 12.83 -1.86
N ARG A 46 -2.18 11.57 -1.45
CA ARG A 46 -1.10 10.58 -1.25
C ARG A 46 -0.04 11.00 -0.23
N ARG A 47 -0.36 11.95 0.64
CA ARG A 47 0.49 12.35 1.75
C ARG A 47 0.04 11.62 3.01
N TYR A 48 0.96 10.90 3.63
CA TYR A 48 0.75 10.21 4.89
C TYR A 48 1.36 11.01 6.04
N PHE A 49 0.56 11.21 7.09
CA PHE A 49 0.93 11.93 8.31
C PHE A 49 0.58 11.09 9.53
N ALA A 50 1.56 10.39 10.12
CA ALA A 50 1.27 9.66 11.36
C ALA A 50 2.47 9.49 12.28
N SER A 51 2.16 9.17 13.53
CA SER A 51 3.13 8.75 14.53
C SER A 51 3.58 7.30 14.27
N ARG A 52 4.73 6.93 14.83
CA ARG A 52 5.24 5.55 14.73
C ARG A 52 4.30 4.53 15.37
N GLU A 53 3.61 4.92 16.43
CA GLU A 53 2.64 4.10 17.15
C GLU A 53 1.41 3.79 16.27
N SER A 54 0.94 4.77 15.48
CA SER A 54 -0.14 4.55 14.52
C SER A 54 0.28 3.59 13.42
N SER A 55 1.47 3.81 12.85
CA SER A 55 2.04 2.93 11.82
C SER A 55 2.29 1.50 12.32
N ALA A 56 2.55 1.31 13.62
CA ALA A 56 2.79 -0.01 14.20
C ALA A 56 1.53 -0.89 14.20
N ILE A 57 0.33 -0.30 14.21
CA ILE A 57 -0.95 -1.01 14.09
C ILE A 57 -1.03 -1.78 12.77
N ALA A 58 -0.50 -1.21 11.68
CA ALA A 58 -0.43 -1.89 10.38
C ALA A 58 0.33 -3.22 10.45
N LEU A 59 1.34 -3.28 11.32
CA LEU A 59 2.21 -4.44 11.52
C LEU A 59 1.67 -5.40 12.59
N GLY A 60 0.48 -5.13 13.15
CA GLY A 60 -0.18 -5.99 14.12
C GLY A 60 0.15 -5.68 15.58
N TYR A 61 0.92 -4.63 15.86
CA TYR A 61 1.13 -4.17 17.24
C TYR A 61 -0.08 -3.35 17.70
N MET A 62 -0.76 -3.85 18.73
CA MET A 62 -1.90 -3.17 19.35
C MET A 62 -1.45 -2.42 20.61
N ALA A 63 -2.26 -1.49 21.10
CA ALA A 63 -1.97 -0.86 22.39
C ALA A 63 -2.04 -1.89 23.54
N PRO A 64 -1.12 -1.85 24.52
CA PRO A 64 -0.05 -0.86 24.71
C PRO A 64 1.27 -1.17 23.97
N ASP A 65 1.38 -2.31 23.29
CA ASP A 65 2.63 -2.80 22.68
C ASP A 65 3.08 -2.03 21.43
N ASN A 66 2.21 -1.22 20.84
CA ASN A 66 2.50 -0.38 19.67
C ASN A 66 3.52 0.74 19.96
N GLY A 67 3.75 1.08 21.23
CA GLY A 67 4.84 1.96 21.67
C GLY A 67 6.14 1.23 22.03
N SER A 68 6.18 -0.11 21.94
CA SER A 68 7.37 -0.88 22.31
C SER A 68 8.55 -0.65 21.36
N GLU A 69 9.76 -0.91 21.85
CA GLU A 69 10.98 -0.85 21.02
C GLU A 69 10.91 -1.80 19.82
N SER A 70 10.31 -2.98 20.02
CA SER A 70 10.11 -3.98 18.97
C SER A 70 9.19 -3.45 17.86
N ALA A 71 8.09 -2.80 18.22
CA ALA A 71 7.16 -2.18 17.27
C ALA A 71 7.88 -1.10 16.45
N HIS A 72 8.64 -0.24 17.13
CA HIS A 72 9.44 0.80 16.48
C HIS A 72 10.49 0.25 15.51
N HIS A 73 11.19 -0.82 15.88
CA HIS A 73 12.14 -1.48 14.99
C HIS A 73 11.46 -2.09 13.76
N SER A 74 10.32 -2.74 13.93
CA SER A 74 9.53 -3.32 12.84
C SER A 74 9.05 -2.24 11.85
N VAL A 75 8.50 -1.14 12.37
CA VAL A 75 8.09 0.02 11.55
C VAL A 75 9.29 0.62 10.82
N LYS A 76 10.42 0.81 11.52
CA LYS A 76 11.64 1.36 10.92
C LYS A 76 12.15 0.50 9.76
N ARG A 77 12.15 -0.83 9.91
CA ARG A 77 12.56 -1.77 8.85
C ARG A 77 11.61 -1.72 7.66
N ALA A 78 10.30 -1.75 7.88
CA ALA A 78 9.31 -1.66 6.82
C ALA A 78 9.41 -0.33 6.04
N ILE A 79 9.59 0.80 6.74
CA ILE A 79 9.80 2.11 6.09
C ILE A 79 11.10 2.13 5.28
N ALA A 80 12.19 1.55 5.81
CA ALA A 80 13.45 1.50 5.10
C ALA A 80 13.33 0.72 3.78
N GLU A 81 12.61 -0.41 3.80
CA GLU A 81 12.31 -1.19 2.61
C GLU A 81 11.48 -0.38 1.60
N LEU A 82 10.39 0.26 2.05
CA LEU A 82 9.52 1.06 1.17
C LEU A 82 10.25 2.23 0.50
N VAL A 83 11.18 2.87 1.21
CA VAL A 83 12.01 3.94 0.65
C VAL A 83 13.02 3.36 -0.34
N ALA A 84 13.70 2.27 0.02
CA ALA A 84 14.70 1.64 -0.83
C ALA A 84 14.10 1.08 -2.13
N SER A 85 12.86 0.60 -2.10
CA SER A 85 12.13 0.09 -3.25
C SER A 85 11.49 1.20 -4.10
N GLY A 86 11.53 2.47 -3.65
CA GLY A 86 10.84 3.58 -4.32
C GLY A 86 9.32 3.51 -4.24
N ALA A 87 8.76 2.85 -3.23
CA ALA A 87 7.30 2.84 -3.01
C ALA A 87 6.81 4.12 -2.31
N ILE A 88 7.68 4.74 -1.50
CA ILE A 88 7.41 6.00 -0.79
C ILE A 88 8.64 6.91 -0.81
N GLU A 89 8.41 8.21 -0.63
CA GLU A 89 9.47 9.18 -0.37
C GLU A 89 9.26 9.81 1.00
N ARG A 90 10.35 9.92 1.78
CA ARG A 90 10.31 10.62 3.06
C ARG A 90 10.43 12.12 2.80
N VAL A 91 9.44 12.87 3.27
CA VAL A 91 9.40 14.32 3.12
C VAL A 91 9.94 15.00 4.37
N SER A 92 9.53 14.54 5.55
CA SER A 92 10.02 15.03 6.83
C SER A 92 10.23 13.89 7.81
N ALA A 93 11.31 13.98 8.59
CA ALA A 93 11.52 13.12 9.74
C ALA A 93 10.67 13.62 10.91
N GLY A 94 9.78 12.77 11.43
CA GLY A 94 9.02 13.10 12.63
C GLY A 94 9.95 13.38 13.81
N HIS A 95 9.66 14.47 14.53
CA HIS A 95 10.39 14.90 15.73
C HIS A 95 9.39 15.21 16.85
N ARG A 96 9.86 15.68 18.01
CA ARG A 96 8.98 15.98 19.16
C ARG A 96 7.84 16.91 18.72
N GLY A 97 6.60 16.44 18.89
CA GLY A 97 5.37 17.16 18.51
C GLY A 97 5.04 17.18 17.01
N HIS A 98 5.81 16.53 16.14
CA HIS A 98 5.60 16.52 14.69
C HIS A 98 5.63 15.10 14.13
N ASN A 99 4.59 14.72 13.40
CA ASN A 99 4.51 13.43 12.74
C ASN A 99 5.49 13.34 11.58
N ALA A 100 5.88 12.12 11.23
CA ALA A 100 6.67 11.90 10.03
C ALA A 100 5.77 12.06 8.79
N GLU A 101 6.34 12.62 7.73
CA GLU A 101 5.63 12.85 6.47
C GLU A 101 6.21 12.01 5.36
N PHE A 102 5.32 11.36 4.61
CA PHE A 102 5.70 10.54 3.46
C PHE A 102 4.79 10.83 2.26
N ASN A 103 5.40 10.91 1.08
CA ASN A 103 4.68 10.82 -0.18
C ASN A 103 4.57 9.35 -0.58
N LEU A 104 3.36 8.92 -0.92
CA LEU A 104 3.15 7.59 -1.49
C LEU A 104 3.25 7.68 -3.01
N LEU A 105 4.14 6.87 -3.60
CA LEU A 105 4.33 6.78 -5.05
C LEU A 105 3.39 5.74 -5.65
N VAL A 106 2.10 5.88 -5.32
CA VAL A 106 1.01 5.01 -5.78
C VAL A 106 0.06 5.81 -6.67
N ASP A 107 -0.55 5.16 -7.65
CA ASP A 107 -1.61 5.80 -8.43
C ASP A 107 -2.89 5.88 -7.58
N SER A 108 -3.36 7.11 -7.31
CA SER A 108 -4.61 7.38 -6.59
C SER A 108 -5.71 7.92 -7.50
N THR A 109 -5.51 7.89 -8.82
CA THR A 109 -6.52 8.40 -9.76
C THR A 109 -7.76 7.52 -9.74
N LYS A 110 -8.92 8.15 -9.54
CA LYS A 110 -10.20 7.47 -9.73
C LYS A 110 -10.25 7.00 -11.18
N PRO A 111 -10.45 5.69 -11.46
CA PRO A 111 -10.64 5.24 -12.82
C PRO A 111 -11.89 5.96 -13.36
N GLY A 112 -11.71 6.78 -14.39
CA GLY A 112 -12.81 7.45 -15.07
C GLY A 112 -13.89 6.43 -15.44
N GLY A 113 -15.17 6.79 -15.28
CA GLY A 113 -16.34 5.90 -15.39
C GLY A 113 -16.54 5.18 -16.73
N HIS A 114 -15.55 5.21 -17.62
CA HIS A 114 -15.53 4.53 -18.91
C HIS A 114 -14.21 3.83 -19.22
N ARG A 115 -13.57 3.17 -18.25
CA ARG A 115 -12.73 2.02 -18.60
C ARG A 115 -13.67 0.82 -18.73
N ARG A 116 -14.09 0.54 -19.97
CA ARG A 116 -14.42 -0.83 -20.36
C ARG A 116 -13.31 -1.71 -19.78
N TYR A 117 -13.71 -2.77 -19.10
CA TYR A 117 -12.82 -3.84 -18.70
C TYR A 117 -12.15 -4.39 -19.96
N GLU A 118 -11.08 -3.75 -20.44
CA GLU A 118 -10.07 -4.42 -21.24
C GLU A 118 -9.35 -5.32 -20.25
N THR A 119 -9.95 -6.50 -20.06
CA THR A 119 -9.33 -7.82 -20.03
C THR A 119 -7.84 -7.86 -19.61
N ASN A 120 -7.48 -7.18 -18.53
CA ASN A 120 -6.31 -7.54 -17.72
C ASN A 120 -6.75 -8.62 -16.73
N VAL A 121 -7.31 -9.70 -17.27
CA VAL A 121 -7.31 -10.97 -16.56
C VAL A 121 -5.84 -11.32 -16.44
N ILE A 122 -5.35 -11.41 -15.21
CA ILE A 122 -4.12 -12.16 -14.93
C ILE A 122 -4.29 -13.48 -15.69
N PRO A 123 -3.44 -13.81 -16.67
CA PRO A 123 -3.59 -15.07 -17.37
C PRO A 123 -3.36 -16.16 -16.32
N MET A 124 -4.46 -16.74 -15.85
CA MET A 124 -4.45 -18.03 -15.20
C MET A 124 -3.83 -18.96 -16.24
N LEU A 125 -2.54 -19.26 -16.10
CA LEU A 125 -1.90 -20.32 -16.85
C LEU A 125 -2.71 -21.59 -16.54
N ARG A 126 -3.61 -21.93 -17.46
CA ARG A 126 -4.36 -23.17 -17.45
C ARG A 126 -3.34 -24.28 -17.73
N HIS A 127 -2.64 -24.69 -16.69
CA HIS A 127 -1.72 -25.79 -16.73
C HIS A 127 -2.55 -27.08 -16.63
N GLY A 128 -2.79 -27.73 -17.77
CA GLY A 128 -3.29 -29.10 -17.80
C GLY A 128 -4.24 -29.42 -18.96
N GLY A 129 -3.71 -30.15 -19.96
CA GLY A 129 -4.48 -31.15 -20.70
C GLY A 129 -4.91 -30.80 -22.13
N LEU A 130 -3.98 -30.92 -23.08
CA LEU A 130 -4.31 -31.36 -24.44
C LEU A 130 -4.80 -32.81 -24.36
N GLY A 131 -5.97 -33.09 -24.91
CA GLY A 131 -6.56 -34.42 -25.00
C GLY A 131 -7.91 -34.39 -25.69
N ALA A 132 -7.93 -33.98 -26.96
CA ALA A 132 -9.04 -34.25 -27.87
C ALA A 132 -9.10 -35.76 -28.17
N GLY A 133 -10.30 -36.34 -28.20
CA GLY A 133 -10.50 -37.72 -28.65
C GLY A 133 -11.87 -38.25 -28.25
N GLU A 134 -12.77 -38.21 -29.22
CA GLU A 134 -14.13 -38.77 -29.24
C GLU A 134 -14.27 -40.15 -28.59
N TRP A 135 -15.38 -40.35 -27.87
CA TRP A 135 -15.90 -41.68 -27.54
C TRP A 135 -16.92 -42.10 -28.60
N PRO A 136 -16.71 -43.21 -29.35
CA PRO A 136 -17.78 -43.88 -30.09
C PRO A 136 -18.45 -44.96 -29.18
N PRO A 137 -19.59 -45.56 -29.61
CA PRO A 137 -20.73 -45.91 -28.75
C PRO A 137 -20.50 -47.07 -27.77
#